data_AF-A0A9D2HDI0-F1
#
_entry.id   AF-A0A9D2HDI0-F1
#
_cell.length_a   1.000
_cell.length_b   1.000
_cell.length_c   1.000
_cell.angle_alpha   90.00
_cell.angle_beta   90.00
_cell.angle_gamma   90.00
#
_symmetry.space_group_name_H-M   'P 1'
#
loop_
_entity.id
_entity.type
_entity.pdbx_description
1 polymer ?
#
loop_
_entity_poly.entity_id
_entity_poly.type
_entity_poly.pdbx_seq_one_letter_code
_entity_poly.pdbx_strand_id
1 'polypeptide(L)'
;MIKLRTLTAYPGVYQRLSSRRRLPDGQNPDVCYEIFYTDSDGNLRYEKIGWVSEGITLEQAAEIRAIRKAEQKQLRLVKKQAQKKRPPHQAKRLKTKFTGVYARESFSRFCPDGKPDKCYDIVWYTGKGTYHREIVGWRSEGYTEADAVRIRSERIKAYRHPEFFSFEGITLDECWKIYCSRWLPNLKESHNFIARYQRHIQPQFGCWKLTDIKTYHVEDFKQSLFSKKLSPARVKLILCDLRRIMRKMVEWEKYSGPLPKFHMPKVENERLRYFSVQETKDFLMELSLYSCEMYYIAKIGFYTGLRLNDILSLTKNDVDINKDIIYTDGKSGRRETYIPKGIKEDLLYLLKNTNSYLFTNKNGKKYTSKYMSNKFSRYIAHTNINKGVTDRKYKYVFHCGRHSFGSLLAEQGVSLYIIQHLMGHEDEHSTRRYAKVSPNAKREAITKLDDYINIGRDDKKEKA
;
A
#
# COMPACT_ATOMS: atom_id res chain seq x y z
N MET A 1 58.01 18.15 -17.02
CA MET A 1 58.04 19.61 -16.79
C MET A 1 56.67 20.07 -16.30
N ILE A 2 56.62 20.59 -15.08
CA ILE A 2 55.43 21.19 -14.48
C ILE A 2 55.06 22.42 -15.33
N LYS A 3 53.85 22.45 -15.91
CA LYS A 3 53.39 23.60 -16.72
C LYS A 3 53.10 24.77 -15.77
N LEU A 4 54.11 25.61 -15.55
CA LEU A 4 54.00 26.83 -14.76
C LEU A 4 53.01 27.78 -15.43
N ARG A 5 51.88 28.03 -14.75
CA ARG A 5 51.01 29.17 -15.07
C ARG A 5 51.78 30.43 -14.72
N THR A 6 51.95 31.32 -15.68
CA THR A 6 52.58 32.61 -15.43
C THR A 6 51.51 33.68 -15.24
N LEU A 7 51.76 34.58 -14.28
CA LEU A 7 50.91 35.74 -14.04
C LEU A 7 50.99 36.66 -15.27
N THR A 8 49.86 37.27 -15.60
CA THR A 8 49.79 38.31 -16.63
C THR A 8 49.66 39.68 -15.97
N ALA A 9 49.67 40.75 -16.78
CA ALA A 9 49.43 42.11 -16.30
C ALA A 9 48.02 42.29 -15.69
N TYR A 10 47.06 41.42 -16.00
CA TYR A 10 45.70 41.47 -15.47
C TYR A 10 45.53 40.52 -14.28
N PRO A 11 45.22 41.03 -13.07
CA PRO A 11 45.13 40.19 -11.87
C PRO A 11 44.08 39.09 -12.03
N GLY A 12 44.48 37.84 -11.82
CA GLY A 12 43.60 36.66 -11.94
C GLY A 12 43.39 36.17 -13.37
N VAL A 13 44.12 36.71 -14.34
CA VAL A 13 44.32 36.12 -15.66
C VAL A 13 45.73 35.53 -15.71
N TYR A 14 45.84 34.30 -16.17
CA TYR A 14 47.08 33.55 -16.25
C TYR A 14 47.29 33.08 -17.67
N GLN A 15 48.55 32.94 -18.05
CA GLN A 15 48.91 32.36 -19.33
C GLN A 15 49.65 31.04 -19.13
N ARG A 16 49.42 30.10 -20.04
CA ARG A 16 50.05 28.79 -20.01
C ARG A 16 50.54 28.41 -21.40
N LEU A 17 51.84 28.15 -21.50
CA LEU A 17 52.47 27.70 -22.75
C LEU A 17 52.03 26.27 -23.10
N SER A 18 51.80 26.05 -24.38
CA SER A 18 51.52 24.73 -24.93
C SER A 18 52.80 23.95 -25.13
N SER A 19 52.83 22.72 -24.63
CA SER A 19 53.88 21.78 -24.98
C SER A 19 53.69 21.16 -26.37
N ARG A 20 52.49 21.28 -26.97
CA ARG A 20 52.09 20.58 -28.22
C ARG A 20 51.68 21.50 -29.36
N ARG A 21 51.08 22.66 -29.06
CA ARG A 21 50.66 23.64 -30.07
C ARG A 21 51.77 24.67 -30.32
N ARG A 22 51.80 25.18 -31.55
CA ARG A 22 52.68 26.27 -32.00
C ARG A 22 51.83 27.40 -32.55
N LEU A 23 52.36 28.62 -32.52
CA LEU A 23 51.79 29.76 -33.23
C LEU A 23 51.92 29.54 -34.75
N PRO A 24 51.20 30.30 -35.60
CA PRO A 24 51.27 30.17 -37.06
C PRO A 24 52.68 30.32 -37.66
N ASP A 25 53.61 30.93 -36.92
CA ASP A 25 55.04 31.03 -37.26
C ASP A 25 55.81 29.71 -37.15
N GLY A 26 55.21 28.65 -36.58
CA GLY A 26 55.77 27.31 -36.40
C GLY A 26 56.89 27.19 -35.36
N GLN A 27 57.51 28.30 -34.96
CA GLN A 27 58.68 28.31 -34.07
C GLN A 27 58.28 28.46 -32.60
N ASN A 28 57.27 29.26 -32.30
CA ASN A 28 56.93 29.62 -30.92
C ASN A 28 55.82 28.74 -30.31
N PRO A 29 55.94 28.30 -29.05
CA PRO A 29 54.87 27.57 -28.35
C PRO A 29 53.64 28.46 -28.16
N ASP A 30 52.47 27.91 -28.50
CA ASP A 30 51.19 28.63 -28.40
C ASP A 30 50.82 28.93 -26.94
N VAL A 31 50.16 30.06 -26.70
CA VAL A 31 49.82 30.56 -25.37
C VAL A 31 48.32 30.39 -25.13
N CYS A 32 47.93 29.79 -24.01
CA CYS A 32 46.53 29.72 -23.58
C CYS A 32 46.27 30.72 -22.46
N TYR A 33 45.20 31.50 -22.56
CA TYR A 33 44.73 32.33 -21.46
C TYR A 33 43.69 31.59 -20.61
N GLU A 34 43.87 31.68 -19.30
CA GLU A 34 43.06 31.04 -18.26
C GLU A 34 42.69 32.07 -17.20
N ILE A 35 41.45 32.05 -16.71
CA ILE A 35 40.97 33.04 -15.74
C ILE A 35 40.51 32.38 -14.45
N PHE A 36 40.68 33.12 -13.35
CA PHE A 36 40.16 32.76 -12.04
C PHE A 36 39.32 33.89 -11.46
N TYR A 37 38.10 33.56 -11.04
CA TYR A 37 37.18 34.51 -10.43
C TYR A 37 36.36 33.83 -9.32
N THR A 38 35.82 34.64 -8.42
CA THR A 38 34.98 34.14 -7.32
C THR A 38 33.53 34.13 -7.75
N ASP A 39 32.82 33.03 -7.52
CA ASP A 39 31.38 32.95 -7.77
C ASP A 39 30.54 33.66 -6.69
N SER A 40 29.23 33.73 -6.92
CA SER A 40 28.29 34.40 -6.00
C SER A 40 28.24 33.81 -4.59
N ASP A 41 28.74 32.59 -4.38
CA ASP A 41 28.78 31.88 -3.10
C ASP A 41 30.16 31.98 -2.41
N GLY A 42 31.12 32.66 -3.04
CA GLY A 42 32.46 32.87 -2.47
C GLY A 42 33.50 31.83 -2.88
N ASN A 43 33.17 30.90 -3.77
CA ASN A 43 34.10 29.86 -4.22
C ASN A 43 34.93 30.31 -5.41
N LEU A 44 36.20 29.90 -5.46
CA LEU A 44 37.09 30.20 -6.59
C LEU A 44 36.75 29.29 -7.78
N ARG A 45 36.53 29.89 -8.95
CA ARG A 45 36.25 29.22 -10.23
C ARG A 45 37.40 29.42 -11.20
N TYR A 46 37.59 28.41 -12.04
CA TYR A 46 38.57 28.34 -13.10
C TYR A 46 37.84 28.20 -14.45
N GLU A 47 38.24 29.01 -15.43
CA GLU A 47 37.72 28.94 -16.79
C GLU A 47 38.87 29.12 -17.79
N LYS A 48 38.92 28.25 -18.80
CA LYS A 48 39.90 28.34 -19.90
C LYS A 48 39.28 29.17 -21.02
N ILE A 49 39.90 30.28 -21.41
CA ILE A 49 39.34 31.20 -22.41
C ILE A 49 39.65 30.72 -23.83
N GLY A 50 40.92 30.38 -24.10
CA GLY A 50 41.31 29.94 -25.43
C GLY A 50 42.78 30.19 -25.72
N TRP A 51 43.17 29.95 -26.97
CA TRP A 51 44.55 30.03 -27.42
C TRP A 51 44.81 31.29 -28.26
N VAL A 52 46.04 31.81 -28.22
CA VAL A 52 46.44 32.94 -29.08
C VAL A 52 46.36 32.55 -30.56
N SER A 53 46.68 31.30 -30.92
CA SER A 53 46.48 30.80 -32.30
C SER A 53 45.02 30.80 -32.77
N GLU A 54 44.05 30.89 -31.87
CA GLU A 54 42.62 30.99 -32.16
C GLU A 54 42.13 32.46 -32.20
N GLY A 55 43.05 33.42 -32.17
CA GLY A 55 42.75 34.85 -32.21
C GLY A 55 42.39 35.47 -30.85
N ILE A 56 42.54 34.72 -29.75
CA ILE A 56 42.23 35.22 -28.41
C ILE A 56 43.38 36.09 -27.90
N THR A 57 43.07 37.34 -27.55
CA THR A 57 44.03 38.27 -26.95
C THR A 57 43.97 38.27 -25.42
N LEU A 58 45.04 38.75 -24.79
CA LEU A 58 45.09 38.92 -23.34
C LEU A 58 44.00 39.87 -22.82
N GLU A 59 43.74 40.94 -23.57
CA GLU A 59 42.71 41.94 -23.28
C GLU A 59 41.32 41.33 -23.30
N GLN A 60 41.02 40.50 -24.30
CA GLN A 60 39.76 39.76 -24.38
C GLN A 60 39.58 38.81 -23.19
N ALA A 61 40.63 38.09 -22.78
CA ALA A 61 40.57 37.24 -21.60
C ALA A 61 40.32 38.04 -20.30
N ALA A 62 40.91 39.24 -20.20
CA ALA A 62 40.69 40.15 -19.08
C ALA A 62 39.26 40.71 -19.07
N GLU A 63 38.71 41.07 -20.23
CA GLU A 63 37.35 41.56 -20.39
C GLU A 63 36.33 40.48 -20.02
N ILE A 64 36.50 39.26 -20.52
CA ILE A 64 35.64 38.11 -20.17
C ILE A 64 35.65 37.89 -18.65
N ARG A 65 36.82 37.97 -18.01
CA ARG A 65 36.89 37.86 -16.55
C ARG A 65 36.17 39.00 -15.83
N ALA A 66 36.24 40.22 -16.34
CA ALA A 66 35.52 41.36 -15.78
C ALA A 66 34.01 41.15 -15.89
N ILE A 67 33.53 40.67 -17.03
CA ILE A 67 32.12 40.28 -17.25
C ILE A 67 31.70 39.21 -16.26
N ARG A 68 32.46 38.10 -16.13
CA ARG A 68 32.16 37.03 -15.15
C ARG A 68 32.09 37.54 -13.72
N LYS A 69 33.00 38.43 -13.30
CA LYS A 69 32.95 39.03 -11.96
C LYS A 69 31.73 39.94 -11.79
N ALA A 70 31.34 40.69 -12.82
CA ALA A 70 30.15 41.55 -12.79
C ALA A 70 28.86 40.72 -12.70
N GLU A 71 28.73 39.65 -13.49
CA GLU A 71 27.61 38.69 -13.44
C GLU A 71 27.46 38.08 -12.04
N GLN A 72 28.56 37.59 -11.45
CA GLN A 72 28.54 36.97 -10.12
C GLN A 72 28.26 38.00 -9.02
N LYS A 73 28.72 39.25 -9.17
CA LYS A 73 28.39 40.36 -8.26
C LYS A 73 26.91 40.73 -8.34
N GLN A 74 26.33 40.78 -9.54
CA GLN A 74 24.89 40.98 -9.72
C GLN A 74 24.09 39.82 -9.12
N LEU A 75 24.46 38.56 -9.37
CA LEU A 75 23.82 37.40 -8.74
C LEU A 75 23.88 37.48 -7.22
N ARG A 76 25.01 37.90 -6.65
CA ARG A 76 25.17 38.08 -5.20
C ARG A 76 24.28 39.20 -4.66
N LEU A 77 24.12 40.30 -5.40
CA LEU A 77 23.19 41.38 -5.06
C LEU A 77 21.72 40.93 -5.14
N VAL A 78 21.35 40.15 -6.17
CA VAL A 78 20.02 39.55 -6.30
C VAL A 78 19.76 38.56 -5.16
N LYS A 79 20.73 37.70 -4.81
CA LYS A 79 20.64 36.82 -3.63
C LYS A 79 20.48 37.63 -2.33
N LYS A 80 21.21 38.73 -2.17
CA LYS A 80 21.11 39.64 -1.00
C LYS A 80 19.78 40.39 -0.96
N GLN A 81 19.22 40.78 -2.10
CA GLN A 81 17.89 41.39 -2.22
C GLN A 81 16.77 40.36 -1.98
N ALA A 82 16.92 39.12 -2.46
CA ALA A 82 16.03 38.01 -2.13
C ALA A 82 16.08 37.65 -0.64
N GLN A 83 17.26 37.77 0.00
CA GLN A 83 17.41 37.68 1.45
C GLN A 83 16.79 38.87 2.20
N LYS A 84 16.89 40.10 1.68
CA LYS A 84 16.22 41.29 2.23
C LYS A 84 14.69 41.29 2.02
N LYS A 85 14.19 40.62 0.98
CA LYS A 85 12.76 40.33 0.76
C LYS A 85 12.22 39.20 1.64
N ARG A 86 13.06 38.56 2.48
CA ARG A 86 12.53 37.77 3.61
C ARG A 86 11.97 38.76 4.63
N PRO A 87 10.65 38.71 4.95
CA PRO A 87 10.09 39.61 5.95
C PRO A 87 10.71 39.32 7.33
N PRO A 88 10.82 40.34 8.20
CA PRO A 88 11.42 40.18 9.51
C PRO A 88 10.55 39.28 10.41
N HIS A 89 11.26 38.46 11.18
CA HIS A 89 10.91 37.76 12.42
C HIS A 89 9.44 37.49 12.78
N GLN A 90 9.10 36.19 12.83
CA GLN A 90 7.99 35.52 13.54
C GLN A 90 6.57 36.04 13.27
N ALA A 91 5.72 35.15 12.74
CA ALA A 91 4.28 35.39 12.70
C ALA A 91 3.75 35.72 14.09
N LYS A 92 3.04 36.84 14.19
CA LYS A 92 2.47 37.34 15.44
C LYS A 92 1.57 36.25 16.02
N ARG A 93 1.90 35.81 17.23
CA ARG A 93 1.15 34.78 17.95
C ARG A 93 -0.18 35.39 18.42
N LEU A 94 -1.28 34.90 17.89
CA LEU A 94 -2.63 35.37 18.20
C LEU A 94 -3.25 34.49 19.28
N LYS A 95 -3.89 35.12 20.27
CA LYS A 95 -4.73 34.40 21.25
C LYS A 95 -5.97 33.89 20.52
N THR A 96 -6.30 32.62 20.70
CA THR A 96 -7.61 32.11 20.27
C THR A 96 -8.65 32.41 21.36
N LYS A 97 -9.92 32.07 21.10
CA LYS A 97 -11.00 32.16 22.09
C LYS A 97 -10.82 31.21 23.28
N PHE A 98 -9.87 30.26 23.21
CA PHE A 98 -9.66 29.25 24.22
C PHE A 98 -8.43 29.55 25.08
N THR A 99 -8.62 29.51 26.41
CA THR A 99 -7.58 29.84 27.38
C THR A 99 -6.33 29.00 27.17
N GLY A 100 -5.20 29.67 26.98
CA GLY A 100 -3.89 29.04 26.83
C GLY A 100 -3.66 28.37 25.48
N VAL A 101 -4.54 28.56 24.49
CA VAL A 101 -4.34 28.12 23.10
C VAL A 101 -4.07 29.32 22.23
N TYR A 102 -3.09 29.19 21.33
CA TYR A 102 -2.63 30.27 20.47
C TYR A 102 -2.43 29.77 19.05
N ALA A 103 -2.63 30.66 18.10
CA ALA A 103 -2.45 30.37 16.68
C ALA A 103 -1.41 31.31 16.08
N ARG A 104 -0.65 30.81 15.11
CA ARG A 104 0.23 31.63 14.27
C ARG A 104 0.09 31.19 12.83
N GLU A 105 -0.06 32.15 11.93
CA GLU A 105 -0.11 31.89 10.49
C GLU A 105 1.31 31.73 9.95
N SER A 106 1.53 30.78 9.05
CA SER A 106 2.83 30.58 8.42
C SER A 106 3.01 31.57 7.29
N PHE A 107 4.19 32.18 7.21
CA PHE A 107 4.56 32.95 6.03
C PHE A 107 5.14 32.08 4.90
N SER A 108 5.46 30.82 5.18
CA SER A 108 6.15 29.92 4.24
C SER A 108 5.44 28.59 4.01
N ARG A 109 4.35 28.31 4.72
CA ARG A 109 3.47 27.15 4.49
C ARG A 109 2.10 27.65 4.11
N PHE A 110 1.53 27.03 3.09
CA PHE A 110 0.18 27.30 2.61
C PHE A 110 -0.59 25.99 2.57
N CYS A 111 -1.87 26.06 2.91
CA CYS A 111 -2.79 24.94 2.76
C CYS A 111 -3.16 24.78 1.28
N PRO A 112 -3.73 23.62 0.87
CA PRO A 112 -4.19 23.39 -0.50
C PRO A 112 -5.25 24.40 -0.99
N ASP A 113 -5.92 25.08 -0.05
CA ASP A 113 -6.87 26.18 -0.30
C ASP A 113 -6.18 27.52 -0.61
N GLY A 114 -4.85 27.55 -0.73
CA GLY A 114 -4.05 28.74 -1.03
C GLY A 114 -3.87 29.69 0.16
N LYS A 115 -4.46 29.41 1.32
CA LYS A 115 -4.37 30.26 2.52
C LYS A 115 -3.12 29.93 3.33
N PRO A 116 -2.53 30.91 4.05
CA PRO A 116 -1.46 30.66 5.01
C PRO A 116 -1.83 29.55 6.00
N ASP A 117 -0.93 28.59 6.17
CA ASP A 117 -1.13 27.46 7.08
C ASP A 117 -1.12 27.95 8.54
N LYS A 118 -1.99 27.41 9.39
CA LYS A 118 -2.12 27.83 10.79
C LYS A 118 -1.47 26.81 11.71
N CYS A 119 -0.53 27.24 12.53
CA CYS A 119 0.06 26.43 13.59
C CYS A 119 -0.59 26.76 14.93
N TYR A 120 -0.98 25.74 15.67
CA TYR A 120 -1.50 25.87 17.03
C TYR A 120 -0.44 25.52 18.05
N ASP A 121 -0.31 26.34 19.09
CA ASP A 121 0.53 26.06 20.25
C ASP A 121 -0.23 26.30 21.56
N ILE A 122 0.09 25.49 22.56
CA ILE A 122 -0.59 25.48 23.85
C ILE A 122 0.37 25.89 24.96
N VAL A 123 -0.20 26.50 25.99
CA VAL A 123 0.51 26.96 27.18
C VAL A 123 -0.26 26.58 28.43
N TRP A 124 0.47 26.08 29.42
CA TRP A 124 -0.06 25.77 30.74
C TRP A 124 0.98 26.00 31.82
N TYR A 125 0.49 26.10 33.06
CA TYR A 125 1.32 26.24 34.25
C TYR A 125 1.26 24.96 35.07
N THR A 126 2.38 24.59 35.66
CA THR A 126 2.42 23.61 36.74
C THR A 126 1.85 24.21 38.01
N GLY A 127 1.33 23.37 38.92
CA GLY A 127 0.87 23.80 40.25
C GLY A 127 1.95 24.51 41.11
N LYS A 128 3.22 24.47 40.68
CA LYS A 128 4.36 25.18 41.29
C LYS A 128 4.76 26.47 40.54
N GLY A 129 3.94 26.93 39.59
CA GLY A 129 4.17 28.18 38.85
C GLY A 129 5.09 28.09 37.62
N THR A 130 5.57 26.89 37.26
CA THR A 130 6.43 26.70 36.08
C THR A 130 5.62 26.78 34.78
N TYR A 131 6.10 27.56 33.82
CA TYR A 131 5.45 27.79 32.52
C TYR A 131 5.91 26.76 31.48
N HIS A 132 4.97 26.12 30.79
CA HIS A 132 5.25 25.21 29.68
C HIS A 132 4.57 25.67 28.39
N ARG A 133 5.27 25.45 27.27
CA ARG A 133 4.77 25.73 25.92
C ARG A 133 5.07 24.54 25.00
N GLU A 134 4.05 24.11 24.25
CA GLU A 134 4.15 22.99 23.30
C GLU A 134 3.48 23.37 21.98
N ILE A 135 4.16 23.11 20.86
CA ILE A 135 3.56 23.25 19.53
C ILE A 135 2.75 21.99 19.27
N VAL A 136 1.44 22.16 19.00
CA VAL A 136 0.51 21.04 18.78
C VAL A 136 0.61 20.50 17.37
N GLY A 137 0.60 21.40 16.37
CA GLY A 137 0.63 20.99 14.97
C GLY A 137 0.09 22.04 14.01
N TRP A 138 0.06 21.69 12.73
CA TRP A 138 -0.40 22.55 11.64
C TRP A 138 -1.79 22.17 11.15
N ARG A 139 -2.55 23.15 10.65
CA ARG A 139 -3.85 22.94 10.00
C ARG A 139 -3.72 22.04 8.78
N SER A 140 -2.66 22.18 8.00
CA SER A 140 -2.38 21.31 6.84
C SER A 140 -2.16 19.84 7.23
N GLU A 141 -1.79 19.57 8.49
CA GLU A 141 -1.61 18.23 9.06
C GLU A 141 -2.89 17.70 9.74
N GLY A 142 -4.00 18.44 9.66
CA GLY A 142 -5.31 18.06 10.20
C GLY A 142 -5.59 18.54 11.63
N TYR A 143 -4.70 19.34 12.23
CA TYR A 143 -4.91 19.86 13.57
C TYR A 143 -5.85 21.05 13.59
N THR A 144 -6.77 21.06 14.54
CA THR A 144 -7.72 22.14 14.76
C THR A 144 -7.49 22.86 16.08
N GLU A 145 -8.15 24.01 16.29
CA GLU A 145 -8.20 24.67 17.59
C GLU A 145 -8.75 23.75 18.69
N ALA A 146 -9.75 22.91 18.35
CA ALA A 146 -10.36 21.97 19.29
C ALA A 146 -9.37 20.86 19.72
N ASP A 147 -8.53 20.38 18.80
CA ASP A 147 -7.46 19.42 19.13
C ASP A 147 -6.44 20.02 20.09
N ALA A 148 -6.06 21.28 19.88
CA ALA A 148 -5.17 21.99 20.78
C ALA A 148 -5.78 22.17 22.18
N VAL A 149 -7.09 22.47 22.27
CA VAL A 149 -7.81 22.52 23.56
C VAL A 149 -7.82 21.17 24.27
N ARG A 150 -8.09 20.09 23.53
CA ARG A 150 -8.11 18.72 24.07
C ARG A 150 -6.74 18.33 24.61
N ILE A 151 -5.67 18.50 23.82
CA ILE A 151 -4.30 18.18 24.22
C ILE A 151 -3.86 19.01 25.42
N ARG A 152 -4.18 20.31 25.44
CA ARG A 152 -3.91 21.17 26.61
C ARG A 152 -4.63 20.65 27.87
N SER A 153 -5.88 20.24 27.74
CA SER A 153 -6.66 19.69 28.85
C SER A 153 -6.05 18.38 29.37
N GLU A 154 -5.59 17.50 28.46
CA GLU A 154 -4.86 16.28 28.80
C GLU A 154 -3.55 16.59 29.56
N ARG A 155 -2.76 17.57 29.12
CA ARG A 155 -1.51 18.00 29.80
C ARG A 155 -1.77 18.54 31.22
N ILE A 156 -2.83 19.35 31.39
CA ILE A 156 -3.20 19.90 32.70
C ILE A 156 -3.71 18.79 33.63
N LYS A 157 -4.55 17.87 33.13
CA LYS A 157 -5.03 16.72 33.91
C LYS A 157 -3.87 15.81 34.31
N ALA A 158 -2.93 15.54 33.41
CA ALA A 158 -1.74 14.75 33.69
C ALA A 158 -0.83 15.37 34.76
N TYR A 159 -0.78 16.69 34.86
CA TYR A 159 0.01 17.37 35.90
C TYR A 159 -0.73 17.51 37.24
N ARG A 160 -2.03 17.84 37.21
CA ARG A 160 -2.84 18.06 38.43
C ARG A 160 -3.27 16.77 39.11
N HIS A 161 -3.43 15.72 38.32
CA HIS A 161 -3.81 14.40 38.77
C HIS A 161 -2.83 13.36 38.20
N PRO A 162 -1.54 13.42 38.58
CA PRO A 162 -0.56 12.46 38.13
C PRO A 162 -0.96 11.02 38.46
N GLU A 163 -1.79 10.79 39.49
CA GLU A 163 -2.38 9.49 39.82
C GLU A 163 -3.26 8.87 38.70
N PHE A 164 -3.81 9.67 37.78
CA PHE A 164 -4.53 9.16 36.61
C PHE A 164 -3.59 8.86 35.42
N PHE A 165 -2.34 9.33 35.47
CA PHE A 165 -1.37 9.26 34.36
C PHE A 165 -0.03 8.61 34.74
N SER A 166 0.14 8.22 36.00
CA SER A 166 1.22 7.41 36.52
C SER A 166 0.99 5.96 36.12
N PHE A 167 1.08 5.68 34.83
CA PHE A 167 1.30 4.30 34.41
C PHE A 167 2.79 4.04 34.56
N GLU A 168 3.16 3.30 35.61
CA GLU A 168 4.31 2.41 35.48
C GLU A 168 4.15 1.70 34.12
N GLY A 169 5.06 1.97 33.18
CA GLY A 169 4.82 1.67 31.77
C GLY A 169 4.43 0.20 31.59
N ILE A 170 3.23 -0.04 31.07
CA ILE A 170 2.68 -1.38 30.84
C ILE A 170 3.47 -2.09 29.73
N THR A 171 3.79 -3.36 29.97
CA THR A 171 4.45 -4.22 28.99
C THR A 171 3.49 -4.71 27.92
N LEU A 172 4.02 -5.13 26.77
CA LEU A 172 3.18 -5.70 25.72
C LEU A 172 2.47 -6.99 26.16
N ASP A 173 3.10 -7.81 27.00
CA ASP A 173 2.47 -9.04 27.53
C ASP A 173 1.31 -8.74 28.49
N GLU A 174 1.41 -7.70 29.31
CA GLU A 174 0.28 -7.24 30.12
C GLU A 174 -0.86 -6.70 29.23
N CYS A 175 -0.51 -5.92 28.20
CA CYS A 175 -1.49 -5.48 27.20
C CYS A 175 -2.16 -6.65 26.49
N TRP A 176 -1.40 -7.69 26.18
CA TRP A 176 -1.91 -8.92 25.57
C TRP A 176 -2.86 -9.67 26.50
N LYS A 177 -2.56 -9.76 27.81
CA LYS A 177 -3.48 -10.34 28.80
C LYS A 177 -4.80 -9.57 28.84
N ILE A 178 -4.75 -8.24 28.87
CA ILE A 178 -5.95 -7.38 28.85
C ILE A 178 -6.73 -7.57 27.54
N TYR A 179 -6.02 -7.64 26.41
CA TYR A 179 -6.63 -7.86 25.10
C TYR A 179 -7.31 -9.23 25.02
N CYS A 180 -6.67 -10.27 25.56
CA CYS A 180 -7.20 -11.63 25.66
C CYS A 180 -8.49 -11.68 26.46
N SER A 181 -8.57 -10.99 27.59
CA SER A 181 -9.78 -11.01 28.43
C SER A 181 -10.92 -10.16 27.84
N ARG A 182 -10.61 -9.00 27.24
CA ARG A 182 -11.64 -8.01 26.84
C ARG A 182 -12.10 -8.06 25.39
N TRP A 183 -11.25 -8.50 24.45
CA TRP A 183 -11.54 -8.35 23.02
C TRP A 183 -11.32 -9.60 22.18
N LEU A 184 -10.39 -10.46 22.58
CA LEU A 184 -10.14 -11.72 21.88
C LEU A 184 -11.39 -12.63 21.77
N PRO A 185 -12.33 -12.69 22.73
CA PRO A 185 -13.57 -13.47 22.58
C PRO A 185 -14.46 -12.99 21.42
N ASN A 186 -14.39 -11.70 21.06
CA ASN A 186 -15.15 -11.12 19.95
C ASN A 186 -14.58 -11.50 18.57
N LEU A 187 -13.42 -12.17 18.53
CA LEU A 187 -12.74 -12.52 17.30
C LEU A 187 -13.10 -13.92 16.80
N LYS A 188 -13.57 -13.99 15.56
CA LYS A 188 -13.57 -15.24 14.79
C LYS A 188 -12.12 -15.74 14.63
N GLU A 189 -11.93 -17.04 14.82
CA GLU A 189 -10.63 -17.73 14.71
C GLU A 189 -9.50 -17.14 15.59
N SER A 190 -9.82 -16.77 16.83
CA SER A 190 -8.88 -16.21 17.81
C SER A 190 -7.61 -17.05 18.01
N HIS A 191 -7.69 -18.38 17.90
CA HIS A 191 -6.53 -19.29 17.97
C HIS A 191 -5.40 -18.95 16.99
N ASN A 192 -5.73 -18.49 15.77
CA ASN A 192 -4.74 -18.08 14.78
C ASN A 192 -4.02 -16.80 15.20
N PHE A 193 -4.70 -15.91 15.91
CA PHE A 193 -4.13 -14.69 16.47
C PHE A 193 -3.19 -15.04 17.63
N ILE A 194 -3.65 -15.86 18.59
CA ILE A 194 -2.85 -16.33 19.73
C ILE A 194 -1.54 -16.95 19.25
N ALA A 195 -1.62 -17.87 18.28
CA ALA A 195 -0.46 -18.57 17.76
C ALA A 195 0.54 -17.64 17.03
N ARG A 196 0.10 -16.51 16.47
CA ARG A 196 0.99 -15.50 15.86
C ARG A 196 1.63 -14.63 16.92
N TYR A 197 0.87 -14.25 17.96
CA TYR A 197 1.39 -13.51 19.10
C TYR A 197 2.53 -14.29 19.77
N GLN A 198 2.24 -15.50 20.25
CA GLN A 198 3.18 -16.34 21.01
C GLN A 198 4.44 -16.69 20.19
N ARG A 199 4.29 -17.00 18.90
CA ARG A 199 5.40 -17.45 18.05
C ARG A 199 6.30 -16.30 17.58
N HIS A 200 5.77 -15.10 17.40
CA HIS A 200 6.47 -14.03 16.71
C HIS A 200 6.56 -12.73 17.49
N ILE A 201 5.46 -12.27 18.10
CA ILE A 201 5.41 -10.95 18.75
C ILE A 201 5.97 -11.02 20.17
N GLN A 202 5.50 -12.00 20.96
CA GLN A 202 5.89 -12.17 22.36
C GLN A 202 7.42 -12.31 22.55
N PRO A 203 8.15 -13.13 21.76
CA PRO A 203 9.59 -13.30 21.96
C PRO A 203 10.39 -12.02 21.71
N GLN A 204 9.87 -11.09 20.91
CA GLN A 204 10.55 -9.85 20.58
C GLN A 204 10.16 -8.69 21.51
N PHE A 205 8.87 -8.55 21.80
CA PHE A 205 8.32 -7.35 22.43
C PHE A 205 7.54 -7.63 23.72
N GLY A 206 7.33 -8.89 24.10
CA GLY A 206 6.45 -9.24 25.24
C GLY A 206 6.82 -8.51 26.53
N CYS A 207 8.11 -8.50 26.88
CA CYS A 207 8.63 -7.84 28.08
C CYS A 207 8.86 -6.33 27.91
N TRP A 208 8.66 -5.77 26.71
CA TRP A 208 8.96 -4.37 26.44
C TRP A 208 7.78 -3.50 26.85
N LYS A 209 8.07 -2.34 27.45
CA LYS A 209 7.04 -1.33 27.70
C LYS A 209 6.55 -0.75 26.39
N LEU A 210 5.27 -0.42 26.32
CA LEU A 210 4.68 0.18 25.10
C LEU A 210 5.39 1.47 24.68
N THR A 211 5.90 2.25 25.64
CA THR A 211 6.69 3.48 25.43
C THR A 211 8.01 3.24 24.71
N ASP A 212 8.57 2.04 24.85
CA ASP A 212 9.92 1.71 24.37
C ASP A 212 9.87 1.12 22.95
N ILE A 213 8.69 0.66 22.52
CA ILE A 213 8.46 0.18 21.16
C ILE A 213 8.37 1.38 20.21
N LYS A 214 9.52 1.76 19.64
CA LYS A 214 9.68 2.81 18.62
C LYS A 214 9.53 2.25 17.20
N THR A 215 9.40 3.17 16.23
CA THR A 215 9.25 2.82 14.80
C THR A 215 10.38 1.94 14.26
N TYR A 216 11.65 2.26 14.57
CA TYR A 216 12.78 1.49 14.04
C TYR A 216 12.78 0.04 14.53
N HIS A 217 12.42 -0.21 15.80
CA HIS A 217 12.28 -1.55 16.34
C HIS A 217 11.27 -2.40 15.56
N VAL A 218 10.17 -1.79 15.10
CA VAL A 218 9.16 -2.51 14.30
C VAL A 218 9.66 -2.79 12.88
N GLU A 219 10.46 -1.90 12.29
CA GLU A 219 11.08 -2.14 10.99
C GLU A 219 12.18 -3.23 11.07
N ASP A 220 13.00 -3.25 12.13
CA ASP A 220 13.96 -4.32 12.39
C ASP A 220 13.26 -5.66 12.62
N PHE A 221 12.17 -5.65 13.38
CA PHE A 221 11.33 -6.84 13.57
C PHE A 221 10.75 -7.32 12.25
N LYS A 222 10.27 -6.41 11.39
CA LYS A 222 9.79 -6.76 10.05
C LYS A 222 10.89 -7.39 9.20
N GLN A 223 12.11 -6.86 9.22
CA GLN A 223 13.25 -7.46 8.53
C GLN A 223 13.56 -8.87 9.07
N SER A 224 13.57 -9.05 10.40
CA SER A 224 13.82 -10.38 10.99
C SER A 224 12.76 -11.42 10.61
N LEU A 225 11.50 -11.01 10.44
CA LEU A 225 10.44 -11.89 9.95
C LEU A 225 10.67 -12.32 8.49
N PHE A 226 11.22 -11.43 7.64
CA PHE A 226 11.62 -11.80 6.28
C PHE A 226 12.85 -12.71 6.25
N SER A 227 13.83 -12.49 7.13
CA SER A 227 14.99 -13.38 7.30
C SER A 227 14.57 -14.80 7.68
N LYS A 228 13.44 -14.95 8.40
CA LYS A 228 12.79 -16.24 8.69
C LYS A 228 12.03 -16.85 7.49
N LYS A 229 12.18 -16.30 6.28
CA LYS A 229 11.52 -16.74 5.04
C LYS A 229 9.98 -16.78 5.11
N LEU A 230 9.37 -15.93 5.95
CA LEU A 230 7.91 -15.81 6.01
C LEU A 230 7.38 -15.05 4.79
N SER A 231 6.19 -15.43 4.31
CA SER A 231 5.57 -14.74 3.18
C SER A 231 5.15 -13.30 3.55
N PRO A 232 5.16 -12.34 2.60
CA PRO A 232 4.73 -10.97 2.87
C PRO A 232 3.34 -10.86 3.50
N ALA A 233 2.41 -11.74 3.11
CA ALA A 233 1.08 -11.84 3.70
C ALA A 233 1.12 -12.20 5.19
N ARG A 234 1.98 -13.16 5.57
CA ARG A 234 2.14 -13.58 6.97
C ARG A 234 2.78 -12.47 7.80
N VAL A 235 3.81 -11.81 7.27
CA VAL A 235 4.45 -10.66 7.90
C VAL A 235 3.42 -9.53 8.12
N LYS A 236 2.61 -9.21 7.10
CA LYS A 236 1.53 -8.21 7.23
C LYS A 236 0.58 -8.56 8.37
N LEU A 237 0.13 -9.81 8.47
CA LEU A 237 -0.77 -10.25 9.55
C LEU A 237 -0.15 -10.06 10.93
N ILE A 238 1.12 -10.47 11.12
CA ILE A 238 1.83 -10.32 12.40
C ILE A 238 1.93 -8.84 12.79
N LEU A 239 2.29 -7.97 11.85
CA LEU A 239 2.39 -6.53 12.11
C LEU A 239 1.03 -5.87 12.36
N CYS A 240 -0.03 -6.35 11.70
CA CYS A 240 -1.40 -5.93 11.97
C CYS A 240 -1.84 -6.32 13.39
N ASP A 241 -1.49 -7.52 13.84
CA ASP A 241 -1.82 -8.00 15.18
C ASP A 241 -1.14 -7.12 16.25
N LEU A 242 0.17 -6.85 16.11
CA LEU A 242 0.90 -5.93 17.01
C LEU A 242 0.22 -4.56 17.06
N ARG A 243 -0.02 -3.95 15.89
CA ARG A 243 -0.69 -2.65 15.78
C ARG A 243 -2.06 -2.67 16.46
N ARG A 244 -2.81 -3.75 16.29
CA ARG A 244 -4.15 -3.90 16.83
C ARG A 244 -4.16 -3.99 18.35
N ILE A 245 -3.21 -4.71 18.96
CA ILE A 245 -3.05 -4.77 20.42
C ILE A 245 -2.76 -3.36 20.95
N MET A 246 -1.75 -2.68 20.41
CA MET A 246 -1.35 -1.36 20.89
C MET A 246 -2.45 -0.31 20.69
N ARG A 247 -3.16 -0.33 19.56
CA ARG A 247 -4.30 0.58 19.32
C ARG A 247 -5.44 0.38 20.30
N LYS A 248 -5.74 -0.86 20.70
CA LYS A 248 -6.77 -1.13 21.71
C LYS A 248 -6.38 -0.58 23.08
N MET A 249 -5.09 -0.56 23.42
CA MET A 249 -4.64 0.07 24.66
C MET A 249 -4.83 1.60 24.65
N VAL A 250 -4.64 2.24 23.49
CA VAL A 250 -4.96 3.66 23.32
C VAL A 250 -6.46 3.90 23.41
N GLU A 251 -7.26 3.08 22.72
CA GLU A 251 -8.72 3.18 22.72
C GLU A 251 -9.32 2.99 24.12
N TRP A 252 -8.72 2.14 24.96
CA TRP A 252 -9.14 1.91 26.34
C TRP A 252 -8.45 2.83 27.35
N GLU A 253 -7.77 3.88 26.89
CA GLU A 253 -7.09 4.88 27.72
C GLU A 253 -6.04 4.27 28.68
N LYS A 254 -5.56 3.05 28.37
CA LYS A 254 -4.49 2.35 29.10
C LYS A 254 -3.09 2.73 28.62
N TYR A 255 -3.01 3.44 27.49
CA TYR A 255 -1.77 3.95 26.93
C TYR A 255 -2.01 5.27 26.20
N SER A 256 -1.28 6.31 26.57
CA SER A 256 -1.39 7.65 25.97
C SER A 256 -0.17 8.05 25.12
N GLY A 257 0.83 7.17 25.02
CA GLY A 257 2.05 7.44 24.26
C GLY A 257 1.89 7.28 22.74
N PRO A 258 2.93 7.63 21.96
CA PRO A 258 2.89 7.52 20.51
C PRO A 258 2.87 6.04 20.07
N LEU A 259 2.17 5.77 18.97
CA LEU A 259 2.21 4.48 18.29
C LEU A 259 3.27 4.46 17.17
N PRO A 260 4.02 3.35 16.99
CA PRO A 260 4.94 3.18 15.87
C PRO A 260 4.28 3.41 14.51
N LYS A 261 4.95 4.20 13.66
CA LYS A 261 4.50 4.50 12.29
C LYS A 261 5.36 3.73 11.28
N PHE A 262 4.86 2.61 10.78
CA PHE A 262 5.60 1.73 9.87
C PHE A 262 4.77 1.32 8.66
N HIS A 263 5.47 1.03 7.55
CA HIS A 263 4.84 0.68 6.28
C HIS A 263 4.60 -0.82 6.19
N MET A 264 3.35 -1.17 5.87
CA MET A 264 2.95 -2.56 5.67
C MET A 264 3.61 -3.14 4.42
N PRO A 265 4.06 -4.41 4.45
CA PRO A 265 4.61 -5.03 3.26
C PRO A 265 3.52 -5.15 2.18
N LYS A 266 3.92 -4.94 0.93
CA LYS A 266 3.04 -5.21 -0.23
C LYS A 266 2.82 -6.72 -0.33
N VAL A 267 1.57 -7.11 -0.58
CA VAL A 267 1.18 -8.51 -0.61
C VAL A 267 0.66 -8.85 -2.00
N GLU A 268 1.39 -9.70 -2.69
CA GLU A 268 1.01 -10.20 -4.02
C GLU A 268 0.41 -11.60 -3.90
N ASN A 269 -0.86 -11.66 -3.51
CA ASN A 269 -1.59 -12.93 -3.36
C ASN A 269 -2.50 -13.25 -4.57
N GLU A 270 -2.36 -12.53 -5.68
CA GLU A 270 -3.18 -12.77 -6.86
C GLU A 270 -2.94 -14.19 -7.42
N ARG A 271 -4.03 -14.87 -7.76
CA ARG A 271 -4.00 -16.15 -8.50
C ARG A 271 -4.32 -15.84 -9.95
N LEU A 272 -3.41 -16.19 -10.85
CA LEU A 272 -3.59 -15.87 -12.28
C LEU A 272 -4.13 -17.06 -13.07
N ARG A 273 -3.98 -18.28 -12.53
CA ARG A 273 -4.46 -19.50 -13.16
C ARG A 273 -5.94 -19.77 -12.81
N TYR A 274 -6.71 -20.12 -13.84
CA TYR A 274 -8.04 -20.72 -13.75
C TYR A 274 -8.10 -21.91 -14.72
N PHE A 275 -9.08 -22.78 -14.55
CA PHE A 275 -9.28 -23.92 -15.44
C PHE A 275 -10.01 -23.49 -16.70
N SER A 276 -9.52 -23.91 -17.86
CA SER A 276 -10.29 -23.81 -19.11
C SER A 276 -11.53 -24.72 -19.07
N VAL A 277 -12.42 -24.58 -20.06
CA VAL A 277 -13.59 -25.46 -20.19
C VAL A 277 -13.16 -26.93 -20.30
N GLN A 278 -12.14 -27.22 -21.12
CA GLN A 278 -11.65 -28.58 -21.31
C GLN A 278 -10.95 -29.12 -20.06
N GLU A 279 -10.06 -28.32 -19.45
CA GLU A 279 -9.39 -28.70 -18.20
C GLU A 279 -10.40 -28.98 -17.07
N THR A 280 -11.50 -28.23 -17.02
CA THR A 280 -12.59 -28.46 -16.04
C THR A 280 -13.27 -29.80 -16.29
N LYS A 281 -13.61 -30.12 -17.54
CA LYS A 281 -14.27 -31.38 -17.91
C LYS A 281 -13.36 -32.57 -17.60
N ASP A 282 -12.11 -32.53 -18.06
CA ASP A 282 -11.13 -33.60 -17.88
C ASP A 282 -10.88 -33.86 -16.39
N PHE A 283 -10.68 -32.79 -15.62
CA PHE A 283 -10.43 -32.90 -14.19
C PHE A 283 -11.64 -33.43 -13.41
N LEU A 284 -12.87 -33.03 -13.77
CA LEU A 284 -14.08 -33.58 -13.15
C LEU A 284 -14.27 -35.06 -13.52
N MET A 285 -14.01 -35.44 -14.76
CA MET A 285 -14.05 -36.84 -15.18
C MET A 285 -13.04 -37.67 -14.38
N GLU A 286 -11.81 -37.20 -14.24
CA GLU A 286 -10.80 -37.88 -13.42
C GLU A 286 -11.22 -37.99 -11.94
N LEU A 287 -11.74 -36.92 -11.34
CA LEU A 287 -12.26 -36.95 -9.97
C LEU A 287 -13.39 -37.98 -9.80
N SER A 288 -14.24 -38.18 -10.80
CA SER A 288 -15.33 -39.15 -10.74
C SER A 288 -14.83 -40.59 -10.58
N LEU A 289 -13.63 -40.90 -11.12
CA LEU A 289 -12.99 -42.22 -10.99
C LEU A 289 -12.36 -42.45 -9.61
N TYR A 290 -11.92 -41.37 -8.94
CA TYR A 290 -11.19 -41.48 -7.68
C TYR A 290 -12.03 -41.19 -6.42
N SER A 291 -13.02 -40.29 -6.49
CA SER A 291 -13.85 -39.92 -5.35
C SER A 291 -15.13 -39.19 -5.77
N CYS A 292 -16.26 -39.90 -5.69
CA CYS A 292 -17.59 -39.31 -5.91
C CYS A 292 -17.82 -38.06 -5.04
N GLU A 293 -17.39 -38.10 -3.78
CA GLU A 293 -17.48 -36.95 -2.85
C GLU A 293 -16.72 -35.73 -3.35
N MET A 294 -15.44 -35.89 -3.73
CA MET A 294 -14.66 -34.74 -4.23
C MET A 294 -15.16 -34.27 -5.58
N TYR A 295 -15.64 -35.18 -6.44
CA TYR A 295 -16.27 -34.85 -7.70
C TYR A 295 -17.45 -33.88 -7.51
N TYR A 296 -18.41 -34.22 -6.64
CA TYR A 296 -19.57 -33.34 -6.39
C TYR A 296 -19.15 -31.99 -5.77
N ILE A 297 -18.24 -32.00 -4.79
CA ILE A 297 -17.76 -30.77 -4.15
C ILE A 297 -17.06 -29.86 -5.16
N ALA A 298 -16.20 -30.43 -6.01
CA ALA A 298 -15.52 -29.68 -7.06
C ALA A 298 -16.52 -29.15 -8.08
N LYS A 299 -17.42 -30.01 -8.59
CA LYS A 299 -18.42 -29.66 -9.60
C LYS A 299 -19.31 -28.51 -9.13
N ILE A 300 -19.82 -28.55 -7.90
CA ILE A 300 -20.55 -27.42 -7.31
C ILE A 300 -19.68 -26.16 -7.32
N GLY A 301 -18.42 -26.24 -6.86
CA GLY A 301 -17.50 -25.09 -6.84
C GLY A 301 -17.21 -24.48 -8.22
N PHE A 302 -17.08 -25.31 -9.26
CA PHE A 302 -16.86 -24.86 -10.65
C PHE A 302 -18.11 -24.21 -11.26
N TYR A 303 -19.30 -24.74 -10.97
CA TYR A 303 -20.54 -24.29 -11.59
C TYR A 303 -21.21 -23.12 -10.86
N THR A 304 -20.99 -23.00 -9.55
CA THR A 304 -21.64 -21.97 -8.71
C THR A 304 -20.68 -20.90 -8.21
N GLY A 305 -19.37 -21.15 -8.28
CA GLY A 305 -18.35 -20.29 -7.69
C GLY A 305 -18.36 -20.27 -6.16
N LEU A 306 -19.11 -21.12 -5.46
CA LEU A 306 -19.13 -21.15 -4.00
C LEU A 306 -17.74 -21.42 -3.39
N ARG A 307 -17.49 -20.86 -2.19
CA ARG A 307 -16.25 -21.14 -1.45
C ARG A 307 -16.32 -22.55 -0.86
N LEU A 308 -15.17 -23.22 -0.73
CA LEU A 308 -15.11 -24.60 -0.18
C LEU A 308 -15.88 -24.74 1.14
N ASN A 309 -15.66 -23.83 2.09
CA ASN A 309 -16.32 -23.91 3.38
C ASN A 309 -17.85 -23.71 3.27
N ASP A 310 -18.30 -22.89 2.33
CA ASP A 310 -19.73 -22.65 2.08
C ASP A 310 -20.34 -23.95 1.55
N ILE A 311 -19.71 -24.60 0.57
CA ILE A 311 -20.13 -25.92 0.02
C ILE A 311 -20.18 -26.99 1.11
N LEU A 312 -19.14 -27.09 1.94
CA LEU A 312 -19.08 -28.08 3.02
C LEU A 312 -20.09 -27.81 4.15
N SER A 313 -20.63 -26.59 4.23
CA SER A 313 -21.62 -26.22 5.25
C SER A 313 -23.05 -26.39 4.76
N LEU A 314 -23.28 -26.69 3.48
CA LEU A 314 -24.61 -26.87 2.93
C LEU A 314 -25.35 -28.02 3.62
N THR A 315 -26.57 -27.75 4.02
CA THR A 315 -27.54 -28.72 4.51
C THR A 315 -28.67 -28.91 3.52
N LYS A 316 -29.53 -29.91 3.76
CA LYS A 316 -30.72 -30.13 2.92
C LYS A 316 -31.65 -28.91 2.85
N ASN A 317 -31.75 -28.14 3.94
CA ASN A 317 -32.62 -26.96 4.04
C ASN A 317 -32.05 -25.73 3.31
N ASP A 318 -30.80 -25.79 2.89
CA ASP A 318 -30.14 -24.70 2.17
C ASP A 318 -30.33 -24.80 0.65
N VAL A 319 -30.86 -25.91 0.14
CA VAL A 319 -31.03 -26.14 -1.31
C VAL A 319 -32.52 -26.23 -1.64
N ASP A 320 -33.02 -25.20 -2.32
CA ASP A 320 -34.37 -25.16 -2.87
C ASP A 320 -34.32 -25.49 -4.37
N ILE A 321 -34.53 -26.77 -4.68
CA ILE A 321 -34.52 -27.27 -6.06
C ILE A 321 -35.69 -26.73 -6.89
N ASN A 322 -36.81 -26.38 -6.25
CA ASN A 322 -37.98 -25.85 -6.95
C ASN A 322 -37.73 -24.44 -7.45
N LYS A 323 -37.00 -23.64 -6.66
CA LYS A 323 -36.59 -22.28 -7.04
C LYS A 323 -35.25 -22.22 -7.76
N ASP A 324 -34.55 -23.34 -7.89
CA ASP A 324 -33.16 -23.40 -8.37
C ASP A 324 -32.22 -22.47 -7.58
N ILE A 325 -32.32 -22.47 -6.25
CA ILE A 325 -31.52 -21.59 -5.36
C ILE A 325 -30.81 -22.40 -4.28
N ILE A 326 -29.53 -22.11 -4.08
CA ILE A 326 -28.75 -22.47 -2.89
C ILE A 326 -28.62 -21.23 -2.00
N TYR A 327 -28.99 -21.37 -0.74
CA TYR A 327 -28.79 -20.35 0.27
C TYR A 327 -27.49 -20.59 1.03
N THR A 328 -26.69 -19.54 1.20
CA THR A 328 -25.47 -19.61 2.02
C THR A 328 -25.37 -18.43 2.95
N ASP A 329 -24.82 -18.63 4.13
CA ASP A 329 -24.55 -17.52 5.03
C ASP A 329 -23.35 -16.70 4.52
N GLY A 330 -23.55 -15.39 4.40
CA GLY A 330 -22.52 -14.39 4.16
C GLY A 330 -22.24 -13.57 5.42
N LYS A 331 -21.19 -12.75 5.37
CA LYS A 331 -20.91 -11.79 6.45
C LYS A 331 -21.98 -10.70 6.56
N SER A 332 -22.62 -10.36 5.44
CA SER A 332 -23.67 -9.35 5.31
C SER A 332 -25.10 -9.92 5.32
N GLY A 333 -25.27 -11.21 5.66
CA GLY A 333 -26.57 -11.89 5.65
C GLY A 333 -26.62 -13.08 4.70
N ARG A 334 -27.83 -13.61 4.48
CA ARG A 334 -28.08 -14.77 3.62
C ARG A 334 -27.85 -14.39 2.16
N ARG A 335 -27.13 -15.23 1.42
CA ARG A 335 -26.82 -15.06 0.00
C ARG A 335 -27.53 -16.13 -0.80
N GLU A 336 -28.05 -15.74 -1.94
CA GLU A 336 -28.69 -16.63 -2.90
C GLU A 336 -27.70 -16.96 -4.03
N THR A 337 -27.63 -18.22 -4.41
CA THR A 337 -26.80 -18.70 -5.50
C THR A 337 -27.66 -19.56 -6.42
N TYR A 338 -27.85 -19.10 -7.65
CA TYR A 338 -28.65 -19.82 -8.63
C TYR A 338 -27.99 -21.14 -9.02
N ILE A 339 -28.80 -22.20 -9.11
CA ILE A 339 -28.38 -23.56 -9.47
C ILE A 339 -28.32 -23.66 -10.99
N PRO A 340 -27.14 -23.87 -11.60
CA PRO A 340 -27.05 -24.14 -13.02
C PRO A 340 -27.65 -25.51 -13.35
N LYS A 341 -28.29 -25.64 -14.51
CA LYS A 341 -28.88 -26.90 -14.98
C LYS A 341 -27.91 -28.10 -14.89
N GLY A 342 -26.63 -27.86 -15.20
CA GLY A 342 -25.60 -28.90 -15.22
C GLY A 342 -25.25 -29.55 -13.87
N ILE A 343 -25.79 -29.04 -12.74
CA ILE A 343 -25.61 -29.66 -11.41
C ILE A 343 -26.93 -30.01 -10.71
N LYS A 344 -28.08 -29.76 -11.35
CA LYS A 344 -29.39 -29.93 -10.71
C LYS A 344 -29.65 -31.39 -10.33
N GLU A 345 -29.35 -32.31 -11.23
CA GLU A 345 -29.47 -33.75 -11.00
C GLU A 345 -28.53 -34.25 -9.90
N ASP A 346 -27.29 -33.73 -9.87
CA ASP A 346 -26.32 -34.06 -8.83
C ASP A 346 -26.84 -33.64 -7.44
N LEU A 347 -27.39 -32.42 -7.33
CA LEU A 347 -27.97 -31.92 -6.08
C LEU A 347 -29.19 -32.73 -5.66
N LEU A 348 -30.08 -33.08 -6.60
CA LEU A 348 -31.21 -33.97 -6.34
C LEU A 348 -30.77 -35.32 -5.78
N TYR A 349 -29.73 -35.91 -6.36
CA TYR A 349 -29.13 -37.14 -5.86
C TYR A 349 -28.59 -36.96 -4.43
N LEU A 350 -27.83 -35.90 -4.17
CA LEU A 350 -27.28 -35.63 -2.83
C LEU A 350 -28.37 -35.41 -1.78
N LEU A 351 -29.44 -34.67 -2.10
CA LEU A 351 -30.55 -34.37 -1.18
C LEU A 351 -31.38 -35.59 -0.82
N LYS A 352 -31.47 -36.58 -1.72
CA LYS A 352 -32.12 -37.88 -1.44
C LYS A 352 -31.31 -38.75 -0.49
N ASN A 353 -29.99 -38.62 -0.52
CA ASN A 353 -29.06 -39.50 0.21
C ASN A 353 -28.49 -38.88 1.49
N THR A 354 -28.99 -37.73 1.95
CA THR A 354 -28.54 -37.09 3.19
C THR A 354 -29.69 -36.58 4.06
N ASN A 355 -29.49 -36.70 5.37
CA ASN A 355 -30.40 -36.20 6.41
C ASN A 355 -29.82 -35.02 7.20
N SER A 356 -28.61 -34.55 6.87
CA SER A 356 -27.95 -33.44 7.58
C SER A 356 -27.19 -32.51 6.63
N TYR A 357 -25.86 -32.46 6.71
CA TYR A 357 -25.01 -31.79 5.72
C TYR A 357 -24.97 -32.61 4.43
N LEU A 358 -24.85 -31.94 3.28
CA LEU A 358 -24.66 -32.62 1.99
C LEU A 358 -23.36 -33.45 1.97
N PHE A 359 -22.35 -33.02 2.73
CA PHE A 359 -21.05 -33.68 2.80
C PHE A 359 -20.62 -33.88 4.27
N THR A 360 -20.54 -35.14 4.71
CA THR A 360 -20.17 -35.50 6.08
C THR A 360 -19.02 -36.49 6.11
N ASN A 361 -18.25 -36.44 7.19
CA ASN A 361 -17.31 -37.50 7.53
C ASN A 361 -18.05 -38.71 8.14
N LYS A 362 -17.31 -39.78 8.43
CA LYS A 362 -17.82 -41.01 9.05
C LYS A 362 -18.58 -40.80 10.37
N ASN A 363 -18.38 -39.66 11.04
CA ASN A 363 -19.03 -39.32 12.31
C ASN A 363 -20.23 -38.38 12.11
N GLY A 364 -20.72 -38.20 10.89
CA GLY A 364 -21.85 -37.32 10.56
C GLY A 364 -21.55 -35.81 10.67
N LYS A 365 -20.29 -35.41 10.88
CA LYS A 365 -19.89 -33.99 10.97
C LYS A 365 -19.40 -33.51 9.61
N LYS A 366 -19.63 -32.23 9.28
CA LYS A 366 -19.05 -31.64 8.07
C LYS A 366 -17.53 -31.73 8.05
N TYR A 367 -16.96 -31.87 6.85
CA TYR A 367 -15.52 -31.85 6.69
C TYR A 367 -14.91 -30.49 7.03
N THR A 368 -13.65 -30.51 7.46
CA THR A 368 -12.88 -29.26 7.55
C THR A 368 -12.39 -28.85 6.16
N SER A 369 -12.42 -27.55 5.88
CA SER A 369 -11.88 -26.99 4.63
C SER A 369 -10.41 -27.37 4.41
N LYS A 370 -9.61 -27.46 5.48
CA LYS A 370 -8.20 -27.88 5.40
C LYS A 370 -8.06 -29.32 4.90
N TYR A 371 -8.85 -30.25 5.46
CA TYR A 371 -8.82 -31.65 5.03
C TYR A 371 -9.20 -31.79 3.56
N MET A 372 -10.30 -31.16 3.13
CA MET A 372 -10.76 -31.27 1.75
C MET A 372 -9.86 -30.54 0.76
N SER A 373 -9.28 -29.39 1.13
CA SER A 373 -8.28 -28.72 0.29
C SER A 373 -7.03 -29.57 0.10
N ASN A 374 -6.59 -30.31 1.14
CA ASN A 374 -5.46 -31.23 1.03
C ASN A 374 -5.82 -32.45 0.19
N LYS A 375 -7.03 -33.00 0.35
CA LYS A 375 -7.56 -34.09 -0.48
C LYS A 375 -7.59 -33.69 -1.96
N PHE A 376 -8.11 -32.50 -2.27
CA PHE A 376 -8.11 -31.93 -3.63
C PHE A 376 -6.69 -31.78 -4.19
N SER A 377 -5.75 -31.29 -3.38
CA SER A 377 -4.36 -31.10 -3.80
C SER A 377 -3.67 -32.42 -4.15
N ARG A 378 -4.06 -33.53 -3.51
CA ARG A 378 -3.57 -34.87 -3.87
C ARG A 378 -4.09 -35.32 -5.24
N TYR A 379 -5.37 -35.10 -5.54
CA TYR A 379 -5.92 -35.40 -6.88
C TYR A 379 -5.25 -34.57 -7.98
N ILE A 380 -5.05 -33.28 -7.73
CA ILE A 380 -4.29 -32.42 -8.66
C ILE A 380 -2.86 -32.93 -8.87
N ALA A 381 -2.23 -33.53 -7.86
CA ALA A 381 -0.90 -34.11 -8.04
C ALA A 381 -0.91 -35.31 -9.01
N HIS A 382 -1.99 -36.09 -9.07
CA HIS A 382 -2.14 -37.23 -10.01
C HIS A 382 -2.26 -36.77 -11.46
N THR A 383 -2.93 -35.64 -11.71
CA THR A 383 -3.09 -35.05 -13.06
C THR A 383 -1.79 -34.51 -13.67
N ASN A 384 -0.73 -34.36 -12.87
CA ASN A 384 0.50 -33.64 -13.22
C ASN A 384 0.32 -32.16 -13.67
N ILE A 385 -0.88 -31.57 -13.59
CA ILE A 385 -1.15 -30.19 -14.07
C ILE A 385 -0.34 -29.12 -13.31
N ASN A 386 0.10 -29.44 -12.09
CA ASN A 386 0.96 -28.57 -11.26
C ASN A 386 2.45 -28.96 -11.32
N LYS A 387 2.84 -29.97 -12.11
CA LYS A 387 4.24 -30.43 -12.19
C LYS A 387 5.12 -29.32 -12.75
N GLY A 388 6.25 -29.05 -12.09
CA GLY A 388 7.17 -27.96 -12.46
C GLY A 388 6.70 -26.56 -12.06
N VAL A 389 5.46 -26.38 -11.60
CA VAL A 389 4.97 -25.08 -11.15
C VAL A 389 5.47 -24.80 -9.74
N THR A 390 6.43 -23.88 -9.59
CA THR A 390 6.99 -23.49 -8.30
C THR A 390 6.21 -22.33 -7.67
N ASP A 391 5.85 -21.33 -8.48
CA ASP A 391 5.11 -20.16 -8.02
C ASP A 391 3.64 -20.50 -7.73
N ARG A 392 3.22 -20.17 -6.50
CA ARG A 392 1.85 -20.38 -6.00
C ARG A 392 0.81 -19.64 -6.82
N LYS A 393 1.16 -18.54 -7.51
CA LYS A 393 0.23 -17.76 -8.35
C LYS A 393 -0.34 -18.58 -9.51
N TYR A 394 0.43 -19.57 -9.98
CA TYR A 394 0.09 -20.42 -11.14
C TYR A 394 -0.34 -21.83 -10.76
N LYS A 395 -0.38 -22.18 -9.47
CA LYS A 395 -0.84 -23.50 -9.01
C LYS A 395 -2.35 -23.61 -9.01
N TYR A 396 -2.84 -24.70 -9.56
CA TYR A 396 -4.23 -25.13 -9.40
C TYR A 396 -4.49 -25.60 -7.96
N VAL A 397 -5.51 -25.01 -7.36
CA VAL A 397 -6.02 -25.33 -6.01
C VAL A 397 -7.54 -25.29 -6.04
N PHE A 398 -8.22 -25.75 -4.99
CA PHE A 398 -9.68 -25.77 -4.96
C PHE A 398 -10.32 -24.41 -5.31
N HIS A 399 -9.73 -23.32 -4.80
CA HIS A 399 -10.24 -21.96 -5.06
C HIS A 399 -10.12 -21.52 -6.53
N CYS A 400 -9.31 -22.21 -7.34
CA CYS A 400 -9.28 -21.99 -8.79
C CYS A 400 -10.63 -22.35 -9.43
N GLY A 401 -11.44 -23.26 -8.86
CA GLY A 401 -12.78 -23.52 -9.37
C GLY A 401 -13.66 -22.27 -9.36
N ARG A 402 -13.63 -21.52 -8.24
CA ARG A 402 -14.30 -20.21 -8.15
C ARG A 402 -13.71 -19.17 -9.11
N HIS A 403 -12.39 -19.16 -9.31
CA HIS A 403 -11.78 -18.27 -10.32
C HIS A 403 -12.19 -18.65 -11.74
N SER A 404 -12.37 -19.94 -12.02
CA SER A 404 -12.80 -20.44 -13.32
C SER A 404 -14.22 -20.02 -13.59
N PHE A 405 -15.13 -20.17 -12.62
CA PHE A 405 -16.49 -19.65 -12.72
C PHE A 405 -16.53 -18.17 -13.12
N GLY A 406 -15.81 -17.30 -12.39
CA GLY A 406 -15.79 -15.86 -12.69
C GLY A 406 -15.09 -15.52 -14.02
N SER A 407 -14.00 -16.21 -14.37
CA SER A 407 -13.25 -15.94 -15.60
C SER A 407 -14.01 -16.42 -16.83
N LEU A 408 -14.60 -17.61 -16.79
CA LEU A 408 -15.40 -18.16 -17.89
C LEU A 408 -16.66 -17.33 -18.14
N LEU A 409 -17.33 -16.83 -17.09
CA LEU A 409 -18.45 -15.89 -17.28
C LEU A 409 -18.00 -14.58 -17.95
N ALA A 410 -16.82 -14.06 -17.56
CA ALA A 410 -16.27 -12.87 -18.19
C ALA A 410 -15.86 -13.10 -19.66
N GLU A 411 -15.38 -14.31 -20.00
CA GLU A 411 -15.13 -14.71 -21.40
C GLU A 411 -16.40 -14.72 -22.24
N GLN A 412 -17.53 -15.14 -21.65
CA GLN A 412 -18.85 -15.14 -22.30
C GLN A 412 -19.53 -13.76 -22.30
N GLY A 413 -18.80 -12.69 -21.95
CA GLY A 413 -19.31 -11.32 -22.02
C GLY A 413 -20.24 -10.90 -20.87
N VAL A 414 -20.34 -11.70 -19.80
CA VAL A 414 -21.15 -11.33 -18.63
C VAL A 414 -20.51 -10.13 -17.93
N SER A 415 -21.33 -9.13 -17.59
CA SER A 415 -20.84 -7.92 -16.95
C SER A 415 -20.19 -8.23 -15.59
N LEU A 416 -19.12 -7.49 -15.26
CA LEU A 416 -18.43 -7.65 -13.98
C LEU A 416 -19.38 -7.39 -12.80
N TYR A 417 -20.37 -6.51 -12.97
CA TYR A 417 -21.41 -6.28 -11.97
C TYR A 417 -22.20 -7.56 -11.67
N ILE A 418 -22.69 -8.27 -12.69
CA ILE A 418 -23.43 -9.53 -12.51
C ILE A 418 -22.51 -10.59 -11.89
N ILE A 419 -21.27 -10.71 -12.37
CA ILE A 419 -20.29 -11.67 -11.81
C ILE A 419 -20.02 -11.37 -10.32
N GLN A 420 -19.90 -10.11 -9.94
CA GLN A 420 -19.72 -9.70 -8.54
C GLN A 420 -20.87 -10.21 -7.64
N HIS A 421 -22.11 -10.07 -8.12
CA HIS A 421 -23.31 -10.51 -7.41
C HIS A 421 -23.39 -12.04 -7.33
N LEU A 422 -23.19 -12.74 -8.44
CA LEU A 422 -23.17 -14.21 -8.47
C LEU A 422 -22.09 -14.79 -7.55
N MET A 423 -20.94 -14.13 -7.46
CA MET A 423 -19.85 -14.56 -6.59
C MET A 423 -20.06 -14.13 -5.13
N GLY A 424 -20.89 -13.13 -4.84
CA GLY A 424 -21.04 -12.55 -3.51
C GLY A 424 -19.74 -11.88 -3.02
N HIS A 425 -19.16 -11.00 -3.85
CA HIS A 425 -18.03 -10.15 -3.46
C HIS A 425 -18.51 -8.84 -2.83
N GLU A 426 -18.11 -8.59 -1.58
CA GLU A 426 -18.34 -7.31 -0.89
C GLU A 426 -17.50 -6.17 -1.51
N ASP A 427 -16.32 -6.50 -2.06
CA ASP A 427 -15.36 -5.55 -2.61
C ASP A 427 -15.16 -5.79 -4.12
N GLU A 428 -15.38 -4.75 -4.91
CA GLU A 428 -15.18 -4.73 -6.36
C GLU A 428 -13.76 -5.14 -6.77
N HIS A 429 -12.74 -4.84 -5.94
CA HIS A 429 -11.36 -5.22 -6.25
C HIS A 429 -11.21 -6.73 -6.49
N SER A 430 -12.02 -7.56 -5.82
CA SER A 430 -12.01 -9.01 -6.03
C SER A 430 -12.52 -9.41 -7.41
N THR A 431 -13.41 -8.61 -8.01
CA THR A 431 -14.02 -8.85 -9.32
C THR A 431 -13.18 -8.25 -10.45
N ARG A 432 -12.48 -7.12 -10.22
CA ARG A 432 -11.63 -6.45 -11.22
C ARG A 432 -10.59 -7.37 -11.87
N ARG A 433 -10.18 -8.43 -11.19
CA ARG A 433 -9.26 -9.43 -11.75
C ARG A 433 -9.77 -10.11 -13.02
N TYR A 434 -11.10 -10.22 -13.20
CA TYR A 434 -11.71 -10.82 -14.39
C TYR A 434 -11.82 -9.83 -15.56
N ALA A 435 -11.63 -8.52 -15.32
CA ALA A 435 -11.68 -7.50 -16.36
C ALA A 435 -10.64 -7.73 -17.47
N LYS A 436 -9.50 -8.37 -17.13
CA LYS A 436 -8.43 -8.70 -18.09
C LYS A 436 -8.86 -9.73 -19.14
N VAL A 437 -9.90 -10.51 -18.84
CA VAL A 437 -10.42 -11.59 -19.68
C VAL A 437 -11.54 -11.08 -20.63
N SER A 438 -11.98 -9.83 -20.42
CA SER A 438 -13.04 -9.13 -21.16
C SER A 438 -12.68 -8.49 -22.53
N PRO A 439 -11.48 -8.57 -23.15
CA PRO A 439 -11.25 -7.94 -24.46
C PRO A 439 -12.24 -8.38 -25.54
N ASN A 440 -12.63 -9.65 -25.56
CA ASN A 440 -13.63 -10.18 -26.49
C ASN A 440 -15.02 -9.58 -26.21
N ALA A 441 -15.40 -9.49 -24.93
CA ALA A 441 -16.67 -8.89 -24.53
C ALA A 441 -16.81 -7.41 -24.94
N LYS A 442 -15.71 -6.65 -24.91
CA LYS A 442 -15.72 -5.25 -25.38
C LYS A 442 -15.95 -5.15 -26.88
N ARG A 443 -15.31 -6.03 -27.67
CA ARG A 443 -15.52 -6.08 -29.13
C ARG A 443 -16.95 -6.52 -29.45
N GLU A 444 -17.42 -7.58 -28.81
CA GLU A 444 -18.77 -8.11 -29.00
C GLU A 444 -19.86 -7.09 -28.60
N ALA A 445 -19.62 -6.28 -27.57
CA ALA A 445 -20.53 -5.20 -27.20
C ALA A 445 -20.63 -4.11 -28.27
N ILE A 446 -19.52 -3.79 -28.94
CA ILE A 446 -19.53 -2.85 -30.08
C ILE A 446 -20.20 -3.48 -31.29
N THR A 447 -19.90 -4.76 -31.61
CA THR A 447 -20.56 -5.47 -32.71
C THR A 447 -22.08 -5.54 -32.51
N LYS A 448 -22.56 -5.85 -31.30
CA LYS A 448 -24.00 -5.85 -30.99
C LYS A 448 -24.64 -4.47 -31.15
N LEU A 449 -23.91 -3.39 -30.83
CA LEU A 449 -24.38 -2.03 -31.05
C LEU A 449 -24.47 -1.71 -32.54
N ASP A 450 -23.44 -2.07 -33.31
CA ASP A 450 -23.43 -1.89 -34.76
C ASP A 450 -24.58 -2.67 -35.42
N ASP A 451 -24.76 -3.93 -35.05
CA ASP A 451 -25.87 -4.77 -35.52
C ASP A 451 -27.22 -4.14 -35.18
N TYR A 452 -27.42 -3.68 -33.94
CA TYR A 452 -28.67 -3.03 -33.52
C TYR A 452 -28.96 -1.73 -34.28
N ILE A 453 -27.93 -0.90 -34.50
CA ILE A 453 -28.06 0.34 -35.27
C ILE A 453 -28.39 0.04 -36.75
N ASN A 454 -27.81 -1.02 -37.30
CA ASN A 454 -27.96 -1.38 -38.71
C ASN A 454 -29.28 -2.14 -38.99
N ILE A 455 -29.77 -2.98 -38.07
CA ILE A 455 -31.09 -3.62 -38.18
C ILE A 455 -32.20 -2.57 -38.28
N GLY A 456 -32.10 -1.44 -37.55
CA GLY A 456 -33.03 -0.33 -37.65
C GLY A 456 -32.99 0.46 -38.97
N ARG A 457 -32.00 0.21 -39.85
CA ARG A 457 -31.90 0.80 -41.19
C ARG A 457 -32.55 -0.05 -42.28
N ASP A 458 -32.54 -1.38 -42.13
CA ASP A 458 -33.12 -2.27 -43.14
C ASP A 458 -34.66 -2.32 -43.07
N ASP A 459 -35.25 -2.24 -41.87
CA ASP A 459 -36.71 -2.12 -41.69
C ASP A 459 -37.32 -0.83 -42.28
N LYS A 460 -36.50 0.20 -42.53
CA LYS A 460 -36.93 1.45 -43.19
C LYS A 460 -36.77 1.42 -44.71
N LYS A 461 -36.01 0.48 -45.27
CA LYS A 461 -35.87 0.32 -46.72
C LYS A 461 -36.94 -0.59 -47.32
N GLU A 462 -37.50 -1.54 -46.56
CA GLU A 462 -38.62 -2.38 -47.03
C GLU A 462 -39.99 -1.69 -46.98
N LYS A 463 -40.10 -0.53 -46.34
CA LYS A 463 -41.34 0.27 -46.24
C LYS A 463 -41.34 1.56 -47.09
N ALA A 464 -40.36 1.73 -47.96
CA ALA A 464 -40.23 2.91 -48.83
C ALA A 464 -40.53 2.57 -50.30
#